data_AF-A0A177L0U5-F1
#
_entry.id   AF-A0A177L0U5-F1
#
_cell.length_a   1.000
_cell.length_b   1.000
_cell.length_c   1.000
_cell.angle_alpha   90.00
_cell.angle_beta   90.00
_cell.angle_gamma   90.00
#
_symmetry.space_group_name_H-M   'P 1'
#
loop_
_entity.id
_entity.type
_entity.pdbx_description
1 polymer ?
#
loop_
_entity_poly.entity_id
_entity_poly.type
_entity_poly.pdbx_seq_one_letter_code
_entity_poly.pdbx_strand_id
1 'polypeptide(L)'
;MPKMHLKGRILQIVRENTLGKSEKGIWDYDIAKQVLTEYELQGAYAMGSVRIALTDLFSGALIETSEEKLDNGEHFGKDKVLFKYTLTSFGEDRMKDAGII
;
A
#
# COMPACT_ATOMS: atom_id res chain seq x y z
N MET A 1 14.61 17.55 0.81
CA MET A 1 14.85 16.22 1.38
C MET A 1 14.78 15.19 0.26
N PRO A 2 15.62 14.16 0.24
CA PRO A 2 15.46 13.06 -0.72
C PRO A 2 14.10 12.39 -0.53
N LYS A 3 13.46 11.95 -1.61
CA LYS A 3 12.18 11.22 -1.54
C LYS A 3 12.39 9.92 -0.75
N MET A 4 11.45 9.58 0.12
CA MET A 4 11.43 8.30 0.86
C MET A 4 11.51 7.12 -0.12
N HIS A 5 12.15 6.02 0.27
CA HIS A 5 12.12 4.80 -0.54
C HIS A 5 10.68 4.27 -0.67
N LEU A 6 10.32 3.72 -1.83
CA LEU A 6 8.94 3.37 -2.20
C LEU A 6 8.20 2.56 -1.12
N LYS A 7 8.82 1.51 -0.59
CA LYS A 7 8.23 0.67 0.47
C LYS A 7 7.97 1.45 1.76
N GLY A 8 8.88 2.34 2.15
CA GLY A 8 8.72 3.19 3.33
C GLY A 8 7.56 4.16 3.15
N ARG A 9 7.41 4.74 1.94
CA ARG A 9 6.28 5.62 1.66
C ARG A 9 4.95 4.87 1.63
N ILE A 10 4.90 3.67 1.04
CA ILE A 10 3.72 2.80 1.07
C ILE A 10 3.30 2.51 2.52
N LEU A 11 4.25 2.18 3.40
CA LEU A 11 3.96 1.95 4.82
C LEU A 11 3.38 3.19 5.51
N GLN A 12 3.90 4.39 5.21
CA GLN A 12 3.32 5.65 5.72
C GLN A 12 1.88 5.84 5.26
N ILE A 13 1.58 5.61 3.97
CA ILE A 13 0.22 5.69 3.42
C ILE A 13 -0.71 4.70 4.14
N VAL A 14 -0.29 3.44 4.32
CA VAL A 14 -1.10 2.41 5.00
C VAL A 14 -1.33 2.79 6.46
N ARG A 15 -0.31 3.31 7.16
CA ARG A 15 -0.40 3.79 8.54
C ARG A 15 -1.43 4.91 8.70
N GLU A 16 -1.32 5.95 7.87
CA GLU A 16 -2.23 7.10 7.87
C GLU A 16 -3.69 6.65 7.72
N ASN A 17 -3.96 5.68 6.85
CA ASN A 17 -5.29 5.13 6.61
C ASN A 17 -5.73 4.05 7.61
N THR A 18 -4.82 3.52 8.43
CA THR A 18 -5.14 2.60 9.52
C THR A 18 -5.59 3.37 10.77
N LEU A 19 -4.96 4.52 11.05
CA LEU A 19 -5.18 5.29 12.27
C LEU A 19 -6.25 6.40 12.12
N GLY A 20 -6.45 6.93 10.92
CA GLY A 20 -7.14 8.22 10.72
C GLY A 20 -8.57 8.19 10.18
N LYS A 21 -9.19 7.03 9.92
CA LYS A 21 -10.49 6.96 9.21
C LYS A 21 -11.52 6.06 9.88
N SER A 22 -12.80 6.41 9.72
CA SER A 22 -13.95 5.61 10.18
C SER A 22 -13.99 4.22 9.54
N GLU A 23 -13.54 4.11 8.28
CA GLU A 23 -13.19 2.85 7.66
C GLU A 23 -11.67 2.65 7.72
N LYS A 24 -11.24 1.60 8.44
CA LYS A 24 -9.82 1.29 8.58
C LYS A 24 -9.26 0.65 7.30
N GLY A 25 -8.08 1.13 6.91
CA GLY A 25 -7.30 0.58 5.80
C GLY A 25 -7.50 1.31 4.48
N ILE A 26 -6.76 0.87 3.47
CA ILE A 26 -6.73 1.48 2.15
C ILE A 26 -6.57 0.42 1.07
N TRP A 27 -7.26 0.59 -0.04
CA TRP A 27 -7.19 -0.33 -1.17
C TRP A 27 -5.86 -0.22 -1.92
N ASP A 28 -5.36 -1.36 -2.39
CA ASP A 28 -4.13 -1.47 -3.16
C ASP A 28 -4.07 -0.55 -4.39
N TYR A 29 -5.20 -0.35 -5.08
CA TYR A 29 -5.29 0.59 -6.20
C TYR A 29 -5.18 2.06 -5.79
N ASP A 30 -5.67 2.45 -4.61
CA ASP A 30 -5.56 3.83 -4.12
C ASP A 30 -4.12 4.12 -3.67
N ILE A 31 -3.48 3.16 -3.00
CA ILE A 31 -2.05 3.22 -2.68
C ILE A 31 -1.24 3.41 -3.97
N ALA A 32 -1.51 2.59 -4.99
CA ALA A 32 -0.79 2.66 -6.26
C ALA A 32 -0.99 4.01 -6.95
N LYS A 33 -2.22 4.50 -7.07
CA LYS A 33 -2.50 5.82 -7.67
C LYS A 33 -1.77 6.96 -6.95
N GLN A 34 -1.79 6.95 -5.62
CA GLN A 34 -1.11 7.96 -4.81
C GLN A 34 0.40 7.91 -5.02
N VAL A 35 1.01 6.73 -4.92
CA VAL A 35 2.44 6.53 -5.13
C VAL A 35 2.86 6.94 -6.55
N LEU A 36 2.12 6.53 -7.57
CA LEU A 36 2.44 6.90 -8.95
C LEU A 36 2.41 8.42 -9.14
N THR A 37 1.43 9.10 -8.54
CA THR A 37 1.33 10.57 -8.57
C THR A 37 2.50 11.23 -7.84
N GLU A 38 2.83 10.81 -6.61
CA GLU A 38 3.91 11.39 -5.80
C GLU A 38 5.31 11.20 -6.43
N TYR A 39 5.51 10.11 -7.16
CA TYR A 39 6.78 9.74 -7.78
C TYR A 39 6.84 10.01 -9.29
N GLU A 40 5.81 10.64 -9.87
CA GLU A 40 5.73 10.99 -11.30
C GLU A 40 5.89 9.75 -12.21
N LEU A 41 5.33 8.63 -11.78
CA LEU A 41 5.33 7.34 -12.49
C LEU A 41 3.97 7.11 -13.16
N GLN A 42 3.96 6.33 -14.24
CA GLN A 42 2.74 6.05 -14.99
C GLN A 42 2.74 4.66 -15.63
N GLY A 43 1.53 4.19 -15.97
CA GLY A 43 1.32 2.97 -16.74
C GLY A 43 1.23 1.69 -15.90
N ALA A 44 0.81 0.61 -16.57
CA ALA A 44 0.51 -0.68 -15.95
C ALA A 44 1.72 -1.33 -15.24
N TYR A 45 2.93 -1.11 -15.78
CA TYR A 45 4.16 -1.61 -15.15
C TYR A 45 4.37 -1.00 -13.76
N ALA A 46 4.27 0.33 -13.65
CA ALA A 46 4.44 1.03 -12.38
C ALA A 46 3.35 0.64 -11.36
N MET A 47 2.09 0.49 -11.80
CA MET A 47 1.01 -0.04 -10.98
C MET A 47 1.35 -1.44 -10.45
N GLY A 48 1.87 -2.33 -11.31
CA GLY A 48 2.31 -3.67 -10.94
C GLY A 48 3.48 -3.66 -9.95
N SER A 49 4.44 -2.76 -10.10
CA SER A 49 5.56 -2.62 -9.16
C SER A 49 5.11 -2.26 -7.75
N VAL A 50 4.06 -1.43 -7.61
CA VAL A 50 3.46 -1.15 -6.30
C VAL A 50 2.81 -2.41 -5.72
N ARG A 51 2.11 -3.21 -6.52
CA ARG A 51 1.53 -4.49 -6.04
C ARG A 51 2.60 -5.47 -5.57
N ILE A 52 3.72 -5.57 -6.28
CA ILE A 52 4.86 -6.40 -5.85
C ILE A 52 5.39 -5.89 -4.49
N ALA A 53 5.55 -4.58 -4.33
CA ALA A 53 5.98 -4.00 -3.06
C ALA A 53 4.97 -4.30 -1.93
N LEU A 54 3.67 -4.24 -2.19
CA LEU A 54 2.63 -4.60 -1.23
C LEU A 54 2.67 -6.09 -0.86
N THR A 55 2.88 -6.98 -1.84
CA THR A 55 3.09 -8.41 -1.59
C THR A 55 4.29 -8.64 -0.66
N ASP A 56 5.43 -7.99 -0.92
CA ASP A 56 6.62 -8.12 -0.06
C ASP A 56 6.34 -7.65 1.38
N LEU A 57 5.65 -6.52 1.55
CA LEU A 57 5.30 -5.97 2.87
C LEU A 57 4.32 -6.88 3.62
N PHE A 58 3.35 -7.45 2.90
CA PHE A 58 2.39 -8.41 3.44
C PHE A 58 3.07 -9.71 3.86
N SER A 59 3.93 -10.29 2.99
CA SER A 59 4.71 -11.48 3.30
C SER A 59 5.68 -11.26 4.49
N GLY A 60 6.14 -10.03 4.70
CA GLY A 60 6.92 -9.63 5.87
C GLY A 60 6.10 -9.32 7.13
N ALA A 61 4.78 -9.55 7.12
CA ALA A 61 3.85 -9.28 8.23
C ALA A 61 3.80 -7.80 8.69
N LEU A 62 4.28 -6.86 7.87
CA LEU A 62 4.22 -5.42 8.19
C LEU A 62 2.82 -4.85 7.96
N ILE A 63 2.10 -5.40 7.00
CA ILE A 63 0.70 -5.07 6.68
C ILE A 63 -0.11 -6.37 6.61
N GLU A 64 -1.41 -6.25 6.81
CA GLU A 64 -2.37 -7.35 6.69
C GLU A 64 -3.55 -6.93 5.80
N THR A 65 -4.33 -7.90 5.34
CA THR A 65 -5.54 -7.65 4.54
C THR A 65 -6.77 -7.70 5.44
N SER A 66 -7.63 -6.69 5.34
CA SER A 66 -8.89 -6.61 6.09
C SER A 66 -10.11 -6.92 5.24
N GLU A 67 -10.00 -6.78 3.91
CA GLU A 67 -11.08 -6.97 2.95
C GLU A 67 -10.52 -7.34 1.57
N GLU A 68 -11.28 -8.14 0.82
CA GLU A 68 -10.96 -8.48 -0.57
C GLU A 68 -12.20 -8.39 -1.46
N LYS A 69 -12.00 -7.99 -2.72
CA LYS A 69 -13.06 -7.99 -3.74
C LYS A 69 -12.48 -8.20 -5.14
N LEU A 70 -13.33 -8.58 -6.09
CA LEU A 70 -12.94 -8.64 -7.50
C LEU A 70 -13.04 -7.27 -8.15
N ASP A 71 -12.02 -6.93 -8.95
CA ASP A 71 -11.98 -5.76 -9.79
C ASP A 71 -12.96 -5.92 -10.97
N ASN A 72 -13.75 -4.88 -11.22
CA ASN A 72 -14.68 -4.82 -12.35
C ASN A 72 -13.98 -4.42 -13.68
N GLY A 73 -12.68 -4.10 -13.62
CA GLY A 73 -11.87 -3.64 -14.74
C GLY A 73 -11.37 -2.20 -14.61
N GLU A 74 -11.73 -1.49 -13.54
CA GLU A 74 -11.40 -0.08 -13.36
C GLU A 74 -10.00 0.19 -12.78
N HIS A 75 -9.30 -0.82 -12.25
CA HIS A 75 -8.06 -0.59 -11.49
C HIS A 75 -6.84 -1.34 -12.06
N PHE A 76 -6.79 -2.66 -11.90
CA PHE A 76 -5.71 -3.52 -12.38
C PHE A 76 -6.17 -4.47 -13.50
N GLY A 77 -7.46 -4.70 -13.63
CA GLY A 77 -8.07 -5.49 -14.70
C GLY A 77 -9.19 -6.37 -14.19
N LYS A 78 -10.13 -6.69 -15.07
CA LYS A 78 -11.33 -7.47 -14.73
C LYS A 78 -10.95 -8.80 -14.07
N ASP A 79 -11.70 -9.15 -13.02
CA ASP A 79 -11.56 -10.40 -12.24
C ASP A 79 -10.22 -10.52 -11.49
N LYS A 80 -9.44 -9.43 -11.36
CA LYS A 80 -8.28 -9.39 -10.45
C LYS A 80 -8.76 -9.17 -9.01
N VAL A 81 -8.13 -9.85 -8.06
CA VAL A 81 -8.38 -9.61 -6.63
C VAL A 81 -7.76 -8.27 -6.23
N LEU A 82 -8.54 -7.47 -5.54
CA LEU A 82 -8.18 -6.20 -4.89
C LEU A 82 -8.13 -6.44 -3.39
N PHE A 83 -7.15 -5.84 -2.72
CA PHE A 83 -6.93 -6.01 -1.28
C PHE A 83 -7.01 -4.66 -0.56
N LYS A 84 -7.70 -4.64 0.57
CA LYS A 84 -7.69 -3.53 1.51
C LYS A 84 -6.67 -3.82 2.59
N TYR A 85 -5.64 -2.99 2.68
CA TYR A 85 -4.53 -3.18 3.61
C TYR A 85 -4.64 -2.32 4.85
N THR A 86 -4.25 -2.89 5.99
CA THR A 86 -4.05 -2.21 7.28
C THR A 86 -2.64 -2.47 7.80
N LEU A 87 -2.13 -1.56 8.63
CA LEU A 87 -0.84 -1.71 9.30
C LEU A 87 -0.98 -2.64 10.51
N THR A 88 -0.05 -3.58 10.68
CA THR A 88 0.02 -4.42 11.88
C THR A 88 0.77 -3.70 13.00
N SER A 89 0.62 -4.16 14.26
CA SER A 89 1.44 -3.66 15.37
C SER A 89 2.93 -3.92 15.13
N PHE A 90 3.28 -5.10 14.61
CA PHE A 90 4.65 -5.43 14.20
C PHE A 90 5.18 -4.49 13.12
N GLY A 91 4.33 -4.12 12.16
CA GLY A 91 4.64 -3.15 11.11
C GLY A 91 4.98 -1.78 11.66
N GLU A 92 4.14 -1.27 12.57
CA GLU A 92 4.38 0.01 13.25
C GLU A 92 5.72 0.02 14.00
N ASP A 93 6.04 -1.05 14.71
CA ASP A 93 7.31 -1.14 15.45
C ASP A 93 8.52 -1.20 14.50
N ARG A 94 8.44 -1.93 13.39
CA ARG A 94 9.50 -1.92 12.37
C ARG A 94 9.66 -0.56 11.68
N MET A 95 8.56 0.19 11.48
CA MET A 95 8.65 1.54 10.94
C MET A 95 9.43 2.48 11.87
N LYS A 96 9.23 2.38 13.20
CA LYS A 96 9.99 3.15 14.20
C LYS A 96 11.47 2.76 14.18
N ASP A 97 11.77 1.47 14.21
CA ASP A 97 13.15 0.96 14.18
C ASP A 97 13.91 1.41 12.92
N ALA A 98 13.21 1.47 11.79
CA ALA A 98 13.77 1.89 10.51
C ALA A 98 13.81 3.41 10.31
N GLY A 99 13.33 4.21 11.27
CA GLY A 99 13.28 5.67 11.17
C GLY A 99 12.33 6.17 10.07
N ILE A 100 11.30 5.40 9.73
CA ILE A 100 10.27 5.78 8.75
C ILE A 100 9.24 6.74 9.38
N ILE A 101 9.04 6.62 10.70
CA ILE A 101 8.19 7.45 11.57
C ILE A 101 8.92 7.80 12.87
#